data_AF-A0A6B3IST4-F1
#
_entry.id   AF-A0A6B3IST4-F1
#
_cell.length_a   1.000
_cell.length_b   1.000
_cell.length_c   1.000
_cell.angle_alpha   90.00
_cell.angle_beta   90.00
_cell.angle_gamma   90.00
#
_symmetry.space_group_name_H-M   'P 1'
#
loop_
_entity.id
_entity.type
_entity.pdbx_description
1 polymer ?
#
loop_
_entity_poly.entity_id
_entity_poly.type
_entity_poly.pdbx_seq_one_letter_code
_entity_poly.pdbx_strand_id
1 'polypeptide(L)'
;MAARPLKEIMEPGWADALEPVAERIAAMGDFLRAEIAAGRTYLPSGANVLRAFQQPFEEVRVLVVGQDPYPTPGHAIGLSFAVAPDVRPLPGSLENIFRELHADLGLGRPSNGDLTPWTRQGVLLLNRALTTAPRRPAAHRGKGWEEVTEQAIKALVARGTPLVSVLWGRDARNLRPQLGDFPAIESSHPSPMSA
;
A
#
# COMPACT_ATOMS: atom_id res chain seq x y z
N MET A 1 17.06 0.04 20.95
CA MET A 1 17.12 -1.27 20.27
C MET A 1 17.48 -1.01 18.82
N ALA A 2 18.48 -1.71 18.28
CA ALA A 2 18.85 -1.60 16.87
C ALA A 2 17.67 -1.96 15.96
N ALA A 3 17.64 -1.40 14.75
CA ALA A 3 16.67 -1.82 13.73
C ALA A 3 16.86 -3.31 13.45
N ARG A 4 15.75 -4.06 13.35
CA ARG A 4 15.81 -5.47 12.96
C ARG A 4 16.22 -5.57 11.48
N PRO A 5 17.01 -6.57 11.08
CA PRO A 5 17.30 -6.85 9.68
C PRO A 5 16.01 -6.99 8.84
N LEU A 6 16.02 -6.56 7.57
CA LEU A 6 14.84 -6.64 6.71
C LEU A 6 14.29 -8.07 6.59
N LYS A 7 15.19 -9.06 6.51
CA LYS A 7 14.84 -10.50 6.42
C LYS A 7 14.06 -11.04 7.63
N GLU A 8 14.04 -10.33 8.76
CA GLU A 8 13.24 -10.71 9.93
C GLU A 8 11.84 -10.06 9.95
N ILE A 9 11.58 -9.08 9.08
CA ILE A 9 10.35 -8.26 9.12
C ILE A 9 9.54 -8.29 7.81
N MET A 10 10.07 -8.88 6.74
CA MET A 10 9.37 -9.06 5.46
C MET A 10 9.78 -10.36 4.77
N GLU A 11 9.07 -10.71 3.69
CA GLU A 11 9.37 -11.90 2.89
C GLU A 11 10.77 -11.80 2.25
N PRO A 12 11.55 -12.91 2.13
CA PRO A 12 12.93 -12.87 1.66
C PRO A 12 13.16 -12.14 0.33
N GLY A 13 12.32 -12.37 -0.69
CA GLY A 13 12.45 -11.69 -1.97
C GLY A 13 12.24 -10.17 -1.85
N TRP A 14 11.28 -9.75 -1.03
CA TRP A 14 11.11 -8.33 -0.70
C TRP A 14 12.28 -7.74 0.08
N ALA A 15 12.86 -8.49 1.01
CA ALA A 15 14.02 -8.03 1.76
C ALA A 15 15.21 -7.74 0.83
N ASP A 16 15.49 -8.63 -0.12
CA ASP A 16 16.54 -8.41 -1.12
C ASP A 16 16.18 -7.25 -2.08
N ALA A 17 14.91 -7.15 -2.51
CA ALA A 17 14.43 -6.07 -3.37
C ALA A 17 14.51 -4.67 -2.73
N LEU A 18 14.34 -4.59 -1.41
CA LEU A 18 14.33 -3.35 -0.63
C LEU A 18 15.66 -3.04 0.06
N GLU A 19 16.67 -3.91 -0.08
CA GLU A 19 18.02 -3.69 0.47
C GLU A 19 18.61 -2.31 0.11
N PRO A 20 18.47 -1.78 -1.14
CA PRO A 20 18.98 -0.46 -1.49
C PRO A 20 18.39 0.71 -0.68
N VAL A 21 17.26 0.49 -0.01
CA VAL A 21 16.57 1.48 0.83
C VAL A 21 16.48 1.03 2.29
N ALA A 22 17.30 0.07 2.73
CA ALA A 22 17.29 -0.42 4.12
C ALA A 22 17.52 0.69 5.15
N GLU A 23 18.48 1.59 4.90
CA GLU A 23 18.73 2.76 5.77
C GLU A 23 17.53 3.71 5.81
N ARG A 24 16.84 3.90 4.67
CA ARG A 24 15.63 4.72 4.61
C ARG A 24 14.50 4.08 5.42
N ILE A 25 14.30 2.77 5.33
CA ILE A 25 13.31 2.04 6.14
C ILE A 25 13.63 2.20 7.63
N ALA A 26 14.90 2.08 8.03
CA ALA A 26 15.33 2.30 9.42
C ALA A 26 15.02 3.75 9.87
N ALA A 27 15.32 4.74 9.03
CA ALA A 27 15.02 6.15 9.29
C ALA A 27 13.50 6.41 9.41
N MET A 28 12.66 5.70 8.63
CA MET A 28 11.21 5.77 8.82
C MET A 28 10.78 5.19 10.17
N GLY A 29 11.45 4.13 10.65
CA GLY A 29 11.27 3.63 12.01
C GLY A 29 11.61 4.68 13.07
N ASP A 30 12.70 5.44 12.90
CA ASP A 30 13.07 6.56 13.80
C ASP A 30 12.06 7.70 13.74
N PHE A 31 11.60 8.08 12.55
CA PHE A 31 10.54 9.07 12.36
C PHE A 31 9.29 8.70 13.17
N LEU A 32 8.83 7.44 13.05
CA LEU A 32 7.65 6.98 13.78
C LEU A 32 7.86 6.93 15.30
N ARG A 33 9.07 6.58 15.76
CA ARG A 33 9.43 6.66 17.19
C ARG A 33 9.42 8.10 17.70
N ALA A 34 9.91 9.04 16.90
CA ALA A 34 9.89 10.47 17.24
C ALA A 34 8.47 11.03 17.28
N GLU A 35 7.58 10.60 16.37
CA GLU A 35 6.15 10.94 16.43
C GLU A 35 5.53 10.49 17.76
N ILE A 36 5.77 9.24 18.18
CA ILE A 36 5.29 8.71 19.46
C ILE A 36 5.88 9.47 20.65
N ALA A 37 7.20 9.71 20.66
CA ALA A 37 7.87 10.43 21.72
C ALA A 37 7.34 11.86 21.90
N ALA A 38 6.87 12.47 20.81
CA ALA A 38 6.25 13.78 20.81
C ALA A 38 4.72 13.76 21.06
N GLY A 39 4.17 12.64 21.56
CA GLY A 39 2.77 12.49 21.95
C GLY A 39 1.80 12.32 20.77
N ARG A 40 2.31 12.05 19.56
CA ARG A 40 1.48 11.77 18.37
C ARG A 40 1.36 10.27 18.15
N THR A 41 0.46 9.87 17.26
CA THR A 41 0.25 8.48 16.86
C THR A 41 0.16 8.39 15.34
N TYR A 42 0.28 7.16 14.82
CA TYR A 42 0.18 6.88 13.39
C TYR A 42 -0.65 5.62 13.13
N LEU A 43 -1.07 5.47 11.87
CA LEU A 43 -1.76 4.32 11.32
C LEU A 43 -0.98 3.78 10.11
N PRO A 44 -1.03 2.47 9.79
CA PRO A 44 -1.65 1.39 10.58
C PRO A 44 -0.83 1.07 11.84
N SER A 45 -1.19 -0.01 12.56
CA SER A 45 -0.34 -0.53 13.65
C SER A 45 1.06 -0.87 13.14
N GLY A 46 2.07 -0.77 14.01
CA GLY A 46 3.49 -0.95 13.64
C GLY A 46 3.76 -2.26 12.88
N ALA A 47 3.17 -3.37 13.33
CA ALA A 47 3.33 -4.68 12.68
C ALA A 47 2.74 -4.75 11.26
N ASN A 48 1.83 -3.83 10.93
CA ASN A 48 1.14 -3.77 9.66
C ASN A 48 1.75 -2.75 8.68
N VAL A 49 2.72 -1.91 9.10
CA VAL A 49 3.26 -0.85 8.22
C VAL A 49 3.88 -1.42 6.94
N LEU A 50 4.57 -2.55 7.05
CA LEU A 50 5.25 -3.22 5.93
C LEU A 50 4.48 -4.46 5.44
N ARG A 51 3.19 -4.60 5.81
CA ARG A 51 2.42 -5.84 5.56
C ARG A 51 2.31 -6.21 4.08
N ALA A 52 2.25 -5.22 3.19
CA ALA A 52 2.21 -5.46 1.74
C ALA A 52 3.41 -6.28 1.22
N PHE A 53 4.55 -6.24 1.92
CA PHE A 53 5.79 -6.95 1.61
C PHE A 53 5.91 -8.32 2.32
N GLN A 54 4.83 -8.83 2.91
CA GLN A 54 4.78 -10.18 3.48
C GLN A 54 4.35 -11.25 2.46
N GLN A 55 3.80 -10.84 1.32
CA GLN A 55 3.51 -11.75 0.21
C GLN A 55 4.78 -12.08 -0.58
N PRO A 56 4.88 -13.22 -1.26
CA PRO A 56 6.04 -13.56 -2.09
C PRO A 56 6.28 -12.51 -3.18
N PHE A 57 7.48 -11.91 -3.20
CA PHE A 57 7.85 -10.92 -4.22
C PHE A 57 7.68 -11.47 -5.64
N GLU A 58 8.09 -12.71 -5.89
CA GLU A 58 8.02 -13.36 -7.22
C GLU A 58 6.59 -13.62 -7.71
N GLU A 59 5.61 -13.70 -6.80
CA GLU A 59 4.21 -13.99 -7.16
C GLU A 59 3.40 -12.75 -7.54
N VAL A 60 3.95 -11.55 -7.35
CA VAL A 60 3.27 -10.29 -7.71
C VAL A 60 3.05 -10.24 -9.22
N ARG A 61 1.81 -10.02 -9.65
CA ARG A 61 1.39 -9.90 -11.07
C ARG A 61 0.65 -8.59 -11.34
N VAL A 62 -0.01 -8.06 -10.32
CA VAL A 62 -0.76 -6.79 -10.40
C VAL A 62 -0.30 -5.86 -9.28
N LEU A 63 -0.02 -4.61 -9.61
CA LEU A 63 0.26 -3.54 -8.66
C LEU A 63 -0.96 -2.61 -8.59
N VAL A 64 -1.57 -2.46 -7.42
CA VAL A 64 -2.59 -1.43 -7.16
C VAL A 64 -1.98 -0.39 -6.23
N VAL A 65 -2.02 0.88 -6.66
CA VAL A 65 -1.41 1.98 -5.87
C VAL A 65 -2.47 2.89 -5.26
N GLY A 66 -2.47 2.95 -3.93
CA GLY A 66 -3.18 3.96 -3.15
C GLY A 66 -2.29 5.13 -2.71
N GLN A 67 -2.89 6.16 -2.13
CA GLN A 67 -2.18 7.36 -1.66
C GLN A 67 -1.47 7.11 -0.32
N ASP A 68 -2.24 6.93 0.74
CA ASP A 68 -1.80 6.68 2.11
C ASP A 68 -2.86 5.82 2.83
N PRO A 69 -2.57 5.27 4.02
CA PRO A 69 -3.53 4.43 4.73
C PRO A 69 -4.79 5.21 5.11
N TYR A 70 -5.89 4.51 5.36
CA TYR A 70 -7.09 5.15 5.89
C TYR A 70 -6.77 5.94 7.17
N PRO A 71 -7.17 7.22 7.26
CA PRO A 71 -6.86 8.04 8.42
C PRO A 71 -7.76 7.69 9.62
N THR A 72 -8.84 6.93 9.42
CA THR A 72 -9.72 6.49 10.51
C THR A 72 -9.06 5.36 11.31
N PRO A 73 -8.85 5.51 12.63
CA PRO A 73 -8.35 4.43 13.48
C PRO A 73 -9.21 3.17 13.35
N GLY A 74 -8.55 2.00 13.28
CA GLY A 74 -9.19 0.70 13.10
C GLY A 74 -9.45 0.31 11.63
N HIS A 75 -9.33 1.22 10.66
CA HIS A 75 -9.56 0.88 9.25
C HIS A 75 -8.29 0.34 8.57
N ALA A 76 -7.17 1.06 8.69
CA ALA A 76 -5.95 0.71 7.98
C ALA A 76 -5.30 -0.58 8.52
N ILE A 77 -5.11 -1.57 7.65
CA ILE A 77 -4.50 -2.86 7.99
C ILE A 77 -3.17 -3.13 7.28
N GLY A 78 -2.56 -2.12 6.65
CA GLY A 78 -1.27 -2.29 5.95
C GLY A 78 -1.34 -2.73 4.49
N LEU A 79 -2.55 -2.84 3.95
CA LEU A 79 -2.81 -3.12 2.53
C LEU A 79 -3.67 -1.96 2.00
N SER A 80 -3.31 -1.36 0.86
CA SER A 80 -4.08 -0.24 0.30
C SER A 80 -5.54 -0.62 0.09
N PHE A 81 -6.46 0.28 0.45
CA PHE A 81 -7.92 0.13 0.37
C PHE A 81 -8.58 -0.94 1.25
N ALA A 82 -7.83 -1.91 1.78
CA ALA A 82 -8.37 -3.00 2.60
C ALA A 82 -8.65 -2.56 4.05
N VAL A 83 -9.65 -3.21 4.65
CA VAL A 83 -9.98 -3.12 6.08
C VAL A 83 -10.14 -4.50 6.69
N ALA A 84 -10.11 -4.63 8.02
CA ALA A 84 -10.34 -5.92 8.66
C ALA A 84 -11.78 -6.43 8.40
N PRO A 85 -12.03 -7.76 8.42
CA PRO A 85 -13.33 -8.34 8.04
C PRO A 85 -14.53 -7.81 8.84
N ASP A 86 -14.31 -7.41 10.09
CA ASP A 86 -15.29 -6.91 11.05
C ASP A 86 -15.61 -5.41 10.90
N VAL A 87 -14.79 -4.64 10.17
CA VAL A 87 -14.97 -3.19 10.03
C VAL A 87 -16.28 -2.87 9.31
N ARG A 88 -17.18 -2.13 9.97
CA ARG A 88 -18.43 -1.60 9.42
C ARG A 88 -18.73 -0.20 9.99
N PRO A 89 -19.30 0.72 9.19
CA PRO A 89 -19.49 0.65 7.73
C PRO A 89 -18.14 0.65 6.99
N LEU A 90 -18.12 0.19 5.73
CA LEU A 90 -16.89 0.19 4.93
C LEU A 90 -16.50 1.64 4.55
N PRO A 91 -15.20 1.93 4.35
CA PRO A 91 -14.77 3.21 3.80
C PRO A 91 -15.41 3.48 2.43
N GLY A 92 -15.81 4.73 2.18
CA GLY A 92 -16.48 5.10 0.93
C GLY A 92 -15.70 4.76 -0.34
N SER A 93 -14.36 4.79 -0.28
CA SER A 93 -13.53 4.33 -1.40
C SER A 93 -13.61 2.84 -1.66
N LEU A 94 -13.71 2.02 -0.61
CA LEU A 94 -13.85 0.58 -0.77
C LEU A 94 -15.25 0.20 -1.26
N GLU A 95 -16.29 0.92 -0.81
CA GLU A 95 -17.64 0.81 -1.37
C GLU A 95 -17.65 1.11 -2.88
N ASN A 96 -16.96 2.16 -3.31
CA ASN A 96 -16.85 2.50 -4.73
C ASN A 96 -16.08 1.43 -5.52
N ILE A 97 -14.98 0.89 -4.98
CA ILE A 97 -14.24 -0.23 -5.58
C ILE A 97 -15.16 -1.45 -5.75
N PHE A 98 -15.97 -1.79 -4.74
CA PHE A 98 -16.89 -2.93 -4.82
C PHE A 98 -18.04 -2.70 -5.79
N ARG A 99 -18.52 -1.46 -5.93
CA ARG A 99 -19.52 -1.10 -6.95
C ARG A 99 -18.95 -1.29 -8.35
N GLU A 100 -17.73 -0.84 -8.60
CA GLU A 100 -17.05 -1.03 -9.89
C GLU A 100 -16.79 -2.51 -10.17
N LEU A 101 -16.31 -3.27 -9.18
CA LEU A 101 -16.10 -4.72 -9.29
C LEU A 101 -17.38 -5.45 -9.71
N HIS A 102 -18.54 -5.06 -9.15
CA HIS A 102 -19.83 -5.61 -9.52
C HIS A 102 -20.23 -5.21 -10.95
N ALA A 103 -20.06 -3.95 -11.32
CA ALA A 103 -20.42 -3.44 -12.64
C ALA A 103 -19.56 -4.08 -13.76
N ASP A 104 -18.27 -4.25 -13.51
CA ASP A 104 -17.30 -4.81 -14.45
C ASP A 104 -17.47 -6.34 -14.62
N LEU A 105 -17.53 -7.08 -13.50
CA LEU A 105 -17.46 -8.54 -13.52
C LEU A 105 -18.78 -9.26 -13.24
N GLY A 106 -19.86 -8.53 -12.90
CA GLY A 106 -21.14 -9.11 -12.52
C GLY A 106 -21.11 -9.90 -11.19
N LEU A 107 -20.04 -9.77 -10.41
CA LEU A 107 -19.84 -10.52 -9.16
C LEU A 107 -20.70 -9.96 -8.03
N GLY A 108 -21.16 -10.82 -7.11
CA GLY A 108 -21.84 -10.37 -5.91
C GLY A 108 -20.97 -9.45 -5.05
N ARG A 109 -21.59 -8.52 -4.33
CA ARG A 109 -20.89 -7.64 -3.39
C ARG A 109 -20.10 -8.49 -2.37
N PRO A 110 -18.79 -8.22 -2.16
CA PRO A 110 -18.00 -8.92 -1.15
C PRO A 110 -18.63 -8.83 0.24
N SER A 111 -18.55 -9.93 1.01
CA SER A 111 -19.18 -10.05 2.33
C SER A 111 -18.53 -9.15 3.40
N ASN A 112 -17.28 -8.75 3.18
CA ASN A 112 -16.51 -7.86 4.04
C ASN A 112 -15.47 -7.06 3.24
N GLY A 113 -14.71 -6.19 3.92
CA GLY A 113 -13.72 -5.32 3.30
C GLY A 113 -12.27 -5.83 3.29
N ASP A 114 -12.05 -7.11 3.62
CA ASP A 114 -10.71 -7.70 3.61
C ASP A 114 -10.30 -8.08 2.18
N LEU A 115 -9.20 -7.48 1.72
CA LEU A 115 -8.61 -7.74 0.41
C LEU A 115 -7.40 -8.68 0.48
N THR A 116 -7.12 -9.30 1.64
CA THR A 116 -6.10 -10.34 1.76
C THR A 116 -6.22 -11.45 0.70
N PRO A 117 -7.43 -11.88 0.26
CA PRO A 117 -7.54 -12.83 -0.85
C PRO A 117 -6.93 -12.36 -2.18
N TRP A 118 -6.89 -11.05 -2.45
CA TRP A 118 -6.24 -10.50 -3.65
C TRP A 118 -4.71 -10.60 -3.53
N THR A 119 -4.17 -10.28 -2.35
CA THR A 119 -2.74 -10.44 -2.05
C THR A 119 -2.26 -11.88 -2.22
N ARG A 120 -3.05 -12.87 -1.76
CA ARG A 120 -2.76 -14.30 -1.99
C ARG A 120 -2.79 -14.73 -3.46
N GLN A 121 -3.32 -13.88 -4.33
CA GLN A 121 -3.38 -14.09 -5.78
C GLN A 121 -2.41 -13.16 -6.52
N GLY A 122 -1.39 -12.63 -5.84
CA GLY A 122 -0.34 -11.83 -6.48
C GLY A 122 -0.76 -10.39 -6.80
N VAL A 123 -1.77 -9.84 -6.10
CA VAL A 123 -2.09 -8.40 -6.16
C VAL A 123 -1.36 -7.67 -5.03
N LEU A 124 -0.36 -6.88 -5.39
CA LEU A 124 0.31 -5.98 -4.46
C LEU A 124 -0.54 -4.74 -4.21
N LEU A 125 -1.05 -4.64 -2.98
CA LEU A 125 -1.86 -3.52 -2.48
C LEU A 125 -0.97 -2.51 -1.75
N LEU A 126 -0.39 -1.57 -2.50
CA LEU A 126 0.65 -0.66 -2.00
C LEU A 126 0.14 0.78 -1.91
N ASN A 127 0.41 1.47 -0.79
CA ASN A 127 0.24 2.92 -0.73
C ASN A 127 1.56 3.62 -1.04
N ARG A 128 1.53 4.85 -1.58
CA ARG A 128 2.73 5.70 -1.76
C ARG A 128 3.38 6.08 -0.43
N ALA A 129 2.57 6.47 0.55
CA ALA A 129 2.98 6.59 1.94
C ALA A 129 2.47 5.39 2.73
N LEU A 130 3.31 4.75 3.55
CA LEU A 130 2.93 3.54 4.30
C LEU A 130 2.34 3.83 5.68
N THR A 131 2.43 5.08 6.15
CA THR A 131 1.76 5.53 7.37
C THR A 131 1.06 6.86 7.19
N THR A 132 0.13 7.18 8.08
CA THR A 132 -0.52 8.49 8.18
C THR A 132 -0.88 8.80 9.63
N ALA A 133 -1.14 10.05 9.96
CA ALA A 133 -1.62 10.42 11.29
C ALA A 133 -3.14 10.23 11.37
N PRO A 134 -3.69 9.81 12.53
CA PRO A 134 -5.13 9.66 12.67
C PRO A 134 -5.91 10.91 12.28
N ARG A 135 -6.95 10.71 11.47
CA ARG A 135 -7.88 11.72 10.97
C ARG A 135 -7.22 12.83 10.13
N ARG A 136 -5.98 12.61 9.67
CA ARG A 136 -5.21 13.56 8.85
C ARG A 136 -4.68 12.86 7.60
N PRO A 137 -5.46 12.76 6.52
CA PRO A 137 -4.99 12.17 5.28
C PRO A 137 -3.75 12.91 4.76
N ALA A 138 -2.84 12.17 4.13
CA ALA A 138 -1.55 12.64 3.63
C ALA A 138 -0.60 13.25 4.69
N ALA A 139 -0.83 13.05 6.00
CA ALA A 139 -0.02 13.68 7.05
C ALA A 139 1.47 13.32 7.00
N HIS A 140 1.80 12.13 6.48
CA HIS A 140 3.18 11.67 6.33
C HIS A 140 3.68 11.69 4.88
N ARG A 141 2.99 12.40 3.98
CA ARG A 141 3.49 12.67 2.62
C ARG A 141 4.80 13.45 2.71
N GLY A 142 5.77 13.09 1.88
CA GLY A 142 7.09 13.73 1.80
C GLY A 142 7.97 13.49 3.02
N LYS A 143 7.68 12.47 3.83
CA LYS A 143 8.48 12.10 5.00
C LYS A 143 9.55 11.04 4.69
N GLY A 144 9.50 10.40 3.52
CA GLY A 144 10.50 9.44 3.07
C GLY A 144 9.96 8.06 2.69
N TRP A 145 8.66 7.80 2.85
CA TRP A 145 8.05 6.55 2.37
C TRP A 145 8.06 6.43 0.85
N GLU A 146 8.06 7.55 0.14
CA GLU A 146 8.07 7.60 -1.31
C GLU A 146 9.32 6.92 -1.88
N GLU A 147 10.49 7.12 -1.26
CA GLU A 147 11.75 6.46 -1.67
C GLU A 147 11.66 4.93 -1.51
N VAL A 148 11.04 4.46 -0.42
CA VAL A 148 10.86 3.02 -0.16
C VAL A 148 9.94 2.40 -1.20
N THR A 149 8.82 3.05 -1.49
CA THR A 149 7.80 2.53 -2.41
C THR A 149 8.22 2.66 -3.87
N GLU A 150 9.03 3.67 -4.21
CA GLU A 150 9.69 3.79 -5.53
C GLU A 150 10.68 2.65 -5.76
N GLN A 151 11.50 2.32 -4.76
CA GLN A 151 12.39 1.17 -4.87
C GLN A 151 11.62 -0.14 -5.02
N ALA A 152 10.50 -0.32 -4.31
CA ALA A 152 9.62 -1.49 -4.49
C ALA A 152 9.13 -1.63 -5.95
N ILE A 153 8.67 -0.53 -6.54
CA ILE A 153 8.19 -0.49 -7.93
C ILE A 153 9.33 -0.76 -8.90
N LYS A 154 10.49 -0.12 -8.69
CA LYS A 154 11.69 -0.35 -9.51
C LYS A 154 12.12 -1.82 -9.49
N ALA A 155 12.08 -2.47 -8.34
CA ALA A 155 12.41 -3.87 -8.22
C ALA A 155 11.43 -4.77 -9.00
N LEU A 156 10.12 -4.50 -8.91
CA LEU A 156 9.11 -5.24 -9.67
C LEU A 156 9.30 -5.11 -11.18
N VAL A 157 9.61 -3.89 -11.66
CA VAL A 157 9.89 -3.62 -13.07
C VAL A 157 11.17 -4.33 -13.52
N ALA A 158 12.21 -4.31 -12.68
CA ALA A 158 13.51 -4.94 -12.98
C ALA A 158 13.48 -6.47 -12.98
N ARG A 159 12.48 -7.11 -12.35
CA ARG A 159 12.31 -8.56 -12.28
C ARG A 159 12.11 -9.21 -13.67
N GLY A 160 11.65 -8.45 -14.66
CA GLY A 160 11.52 -8.93 -16.05
C GLY A 160 10.37 -9.92 -16.27
N THR A 161 9.44 -10.04 -15.33
CA THR A 161 8.22 -10.86 -15.47
C THR A 161 6.99 -9.96 -15.70
N PRO A 162 5.90 -10.47 -16.30
CA PRO A 162 4.70 -9.68 -16.56
C PRO A 162 4.15 -8.97 -15.32
N LEU A 163 3.86 -7.68 -15.46
CA LEU A 163 3.30 -6.82 -14.42
C LEU A 163 2.23 -5.93 -15.06
N VAL A 164 1.06 -5.83 -14.43
CA VAL A 164 0.03 -4.85 -14.76
C VAL A 164 -0.15 -3.90 -13.59
N SER A 165 -0.22 -2.59 -13.85
CA SER A 165 -0.45 -1.60 -12.79
C SER A 165 -1.84 -0.98 -12.89
N VAL A 166 -2.47 -0.76 -11.76
CA VAL A 166 -3.75 -0.05 -11.62
C VAL A 166 -3.48 1.22 -10.81
N LEU A 167 -3.54 2.35 -11.49
CA LEU A 167 -3.12 3.66 -10.99
C LEU A 167 -4.34 4.55 -10.78
N TRP A 168 -4.82 4.58 -9.54
CA TRP A 168 -6.00 5.35 -9.16
C TRP A 168 -5.64 6.72 -8.58
N GLY A 169 -5.97 7.78 -9.31
CA GLY A 169 -5.71 9.16 -8.88
C GLY A 169 -4.38 9.73 -9.34
N ARG A 170 -4.20 11.04 -9.13
CA ARG A 170 -3.04 11.79 -9.66
C ARG A 170 -1.70 11.27 -9.13
N ASP A 171 -1.61 11.03 -7.83
CA ASP A 171 -0.36 10.58 -7.20
C ASP A 171 0.09 9.21 -7.71
N ALA A 172 -0.86 8.28 -7.94
CA ALA A 172 -0.57 6.99 -8.53
C ALA A 172 -0.16 7.11 -10.01
N ARG A 173 -0.86 7.93 -10.80
CA ARG A 173 -0.52 8.15 -12.22
C ARG A 173 0.86 8.79 -12.43
N ASN A 174 1.35 9.58 -11.47
CA ASN A 174 2.72 10.12 -11.52
C ASN A 174 3.81 9.02 -11.47
N LEU A 175 3.48 7.79 -11.08
CA LEU A 175 4.39 6.64 -11.16
C LEU A 175 4.52 6.05 -12.57
N ARG A 176 3.63 6.40 -13.50
CA ARG A 176 3.60 5.85 -14.86
C ARG A 176 4.97 5.81 -15.55
N PRO A 177 5.84 6.85 -15.45
CA PRO A 177 7.18 6.80 -16.05
C PRO A 177 8.09 5.72 -15.45
N GLN A 178 7.93 5.37 -14.17
CA GLN A 178 8.74 4.36 -13.49
C GLN A 178 8.37 2.93 -13.90
N LEU A 179 7.17 2.74 -14.44
CA LEU A 179 6.64 1.44 -14.86
C LEU A 179 7.10 1.03 -16.27
N GLY A 180 7.84 1.89 -16.99
CA GLY A 180 8.36 1.58 -18.32
C GLY A 180 7.25 1.20 -19.32
N ASP A 181 7.44 0.10 -20.03
CA ASP A 181 6.50 -0.37 -21.06
C ASP A 181 5.44 -1.35 -20.52
N PHE A 182 5.43 -1.62 -19.21
CA PHE A 182 4.41 -2.48 -18.61
C PHE A 182 3.01 -1.86 -18.74
N PRO A 183 1.96 -2.67 -18.98
CA PRO A 183 0.59 -2.18 -19.05
C PRO A 183 0.15 -1.45 -17.77
N ALA A 184 -0.51 -0.31 -17.94
CA ALA A 184 -1.09 0.47 -16.85
C ALA A 184 -2.54 0.84 -17.16
N ILE A 185 -3.42 0.60 -16.20
CA ILE A 185 -4.81 1.06 -16.19
C ILE A 185 -4.87 2.30 -15.31
N GLU A 186 -5.29 3.43 -15.88
CA GLU A 186 -5.30 4.72 -15.21
C GLU A 186 -6.72 5.27 -15.10
N SER A 187 -7.13 5.68 -13.90
CA SER A 187 -8.44 6.32 -13.69
C SER A 187 -8.42 7.32 -12.52
N SER A 188 -9.56 7.96 -12.27
CA SER A 188 -9.73 8.78 -11.06
C SER A 188 -9.62 7.93 -9.80
N HIS A 189 -9.33 8.57 -8.66
CA HIS A 189 -9.26 7.85 -7.40
C HIS A 189 -10.68 7.42 -6.98
N PRO A 190 -10.89 6.23 -6.40
CA PRO A 190 -12.21 5.77 -5.96
C PRO A 190 -12.77 6.52 -4.74
N SER A 191 -12.18 7.64 -4.33
CA SER A 191 -12.68 8.46 -3.22
C SER A 191 -14.02 9.07 -3.62
N PRO A 192 -15.00 9.23 -2.69
CA PRO A 192 -16.26 9.91 -3.00
C PRO A 192 -16.12 11.33 -3.61
N MET A 193 -14.96 11.97 -3.46
CA MET A 193 -14.67 13.27 -4.06
C MET A 193 -14.31 13.22 -5.56
N SER A 194 -14.04 12.03 -6.10
CA SER A 194 -13.47 11.87 -7.45
C SER A 194 -13.91 10.59 -8.20
N ALA A 195 -14.65 9.70 -7.54
CA ALA A 195 -15.11 8.42 -8.06
C ALA A 195 -16.25 8.57 -9.08
#